data_AF-A0A533Z0X8-F1
#
_entry.id   AF-A0A533Z0X8-F1
#
_cell.length_a   1.000
_cell.length_b   1.000
_cell.length_c   1.000
_cell.angle_alpha   90.00
_cell.angle_beta   90.00
_cell.angle_gamma   90.00
#
_symmetry.space_group_name_H-M   'P 1'
#
loop_
_entity.id
_entity.type
_entity.pdbx_description
1 polymer ?
#
loop_
_entity_poly.entity_id
_entity_poly.type
_entity_poly.pdbx_seq_one_letter_code
_entity_poly.pdbx_strand_id
1 'polypeptide(L)' 'VLIESGDHKEKWGTVGVSENIMEASWQALADSIEYKMVKDRRSAKDTSA' A
#
# COMPACT_ATOMS: atom_id res chain seq x y z
N VAL A 1 -8.82 6.87 8.08
CA VAL A 1 -9.42 6.25 6.88
C VAL A 1 -8.71 4.93 6.60
N LEU A 2 -9.45 3.87 6.27
CA LEU A 2 -8.88 2.57 5.88
C LEU A 2 -9.13 2.35 4.38
N ILE A 3 -8.08 2.03 3.63
CA ILE A 3 -8.15 1.66 2.22
C ILE A 3 -7.66 0.22 2.08
N GLU A 4 -8.52 -0.66 1.57
CA GLU A 4 -8.13 -2.01 1.14
C GLU A 4 -7.76 -1.96 -0.35
N SER A 5 -6.57 -2.43 -0.69
CA SER A 5 -6.04 -2.54 -2.04
C SER A 5 -5.62 -3.99 -2.30
N GLY A 6 -5.71 -4.44 -3.54
CA GLY A 6 -5.33 -5.81 -3.86
C GLY A 6 -5.18 -6.03 -5.35
N ASP A 7 -4.37 -7.01 -5.69
CA ASP A 7 -4.25 -7.54 -7.04
C ASP A 7 -4.77 -8.99 -7.10
N HIS A 8 -4.52 -9.69 -8.21
CA HIS A 8 -4.95 -11.08 -8.39
C HIS A 8 -4.19 -12.09 -7.50
N LYS A 9 -3.12 -11.67 -6.84
CA LYS A 9 -2.26 -12.53 -6.01
C LYS A 9 -2.50 -12.29 -4.53
N GLU A 10 -2.75 -11.04 -4.13
CA GLU A 10 -2.82 -10.66 -2.74
C GLU A 10 -3.57 -9.35 -2.48
N LYS A 11 -4.00 -9.19 -1.22
CA LYS A 11 -4.64 -7.99 -0.72
C LYS A 11 -3.85 -7.39 0.44
N TRP A 12 -3.87 -6.08 0.58
CA TRP A 12 -3.27 -5.33 1.67
C TRP A 12 -4.14 -4.14 2.07
N GLY A 13 -4.07 -3.78 3.35
CA GLY A 13 -4.79 -2.63 3.90
C GLY A 13 -3.83 -1.51 4.29
N THR A 14 -4.24 -0.28 4.08
CA THR A 14 -3.47 0.92 4.43
C THR A 14 -4.34 1.89 5.22
N VAL A 15 -3.79 2.46 6.29
CA VAL A 15 -4.52 3.35 7.20
C VAL A 15 -3.93 4.74 7.13
N GLY A 16 -4.74 5.71 6.71
CA GLY A 16 -4.40 7.12 6.77
C GLY A 16 -5.00 7.79 8.00
N VAL A 17 -4.19 8.59 8.69
CA VAL A 17 -4.57 9.27 9.94
C VAL A 17 -4.31 10.76 9.78
N SER A 18 -5.39 11.53 9.73
CA SER A 18 -5.36 12.99 9.73
C SER A 18 -6.70 13.51 10.26
N GLU A 19 -6.70 14.72 10.82
CA GLU A 19 -7.94 15.42 11.21
C GLU A 19 -8.82 15.73 9.99
N ASN A 20 -8.20 15.92 8.81
CA ASN A 20 -8.91 16.12 7.55
C ASN A 20 -9.04 14.79 6.79
N ILE A 21 -10.28 14.42 6.44
CA ILE A 21 -10.59 13.19 5.71
C ILE A 21 -9.96 13.17 4.31
N MET A 22 -9.85 14.31 3.63
CA MET A 22 -9.22 14.39 2.31
C MET A 22 -7.74 14.02 2.39
N GLU A 23 -7.04 14.56 3.38
CA GLU A 23 -5.62 14.28 3.65
C GLU A 23 -5.43 12.80 4.04
N ALA A 24 -6.25 12.31 4.98
CA ALA A 24 -6.19 10.92 5.42
C ALA A 24 -6.45 9.94 4.27
N SER A 25 -7.30 10.30 3.31
CA SER A 25 -7.59 9.47 2.13
C SER A 25 -6.43 9.48 1.13
N TRP A 26 -5.81 10.65 0.90
CA TRP A 26 -4.64 10.76 0.04
C TRP A 26 -3.44 9.99 0.59
N GLN A 27 -3.16 10.13 1.89
CA GLN A 27 -2.08 9.39 2.55
C GLN A 27 -2.30 7.88 2.45
N ALA A 28 -3.49 7.39 2.79
CA ALA A 28 -3.80 5.97 2.70
C ALA A 28 -3.66 5.41 1.28
N LEU A 29 -3.96 6.22 0.26
CA LEU A 29 -3.85 5.83 -1.15
C LEU A 29 -2.40 5.82 -1.63
N ALA A 30 -1.64 6.88 -1.33
CA ALA A 30 -0.23 6.98 -1.69
C ALA A 30 0.57 5.83 -1.07
N ASP A 31 0.36 5.58 0.23
CA ASP A 31 0.99 4.50 0.97
C ASP A 31 0.61 3.12 0.39
N SER A 32 -0.63 2.92 -0.07
CA SER A 32 -1.05 1.63 -0.64
C SER A 32 -0.34 1.32 -1.95
N ILE A 33 -0.07 2.33 -2.77
CA ILE A 33 0.67 2.19 -4.03
C ILE A 33 2.16 1.96 -3.75
N GLU A 34 2.75 2.73 -2.83
CA GLU A 34 4.16 2.59 -2.46
C GLU A 34 4.44 1.20 -1.88
N TYR A 35 3.55 0.71 -1.01
CA TYR A 35 3.63 -0.63 -0.45
C TYR A 35 3.76 -1.70 -1.55
N LYS A 36 2.93 -1.62 -2.60
CA LYS A 36 2.99 -2.58 -3.71
C LYS A 36 4.31 -2.54 -4.46
N MET A 37 4.81 -1.36 -4.76
CA MET A 37 6.09 -1.19 -5.47
C MET A 37 7.28 -1.72 -4.65
N VAL A 38 7.30 -1.44 -3.34
CA VAL A 38 8.33 -1.95 -2.43
C VAL A 38 8.26 -3.47 -2.34
N LYS A 39 7.06 -4.02 -2.27
CA LYS A 39 6.83 -5.46 -2.18
C LYS A 39 7.23 -6.20 -3.44
N ASP A 40 6.89 -5.68 -4.61
CA ASP A 40 7.30 -6.25 -5.90
C ASP A 40 8.84 -6.26 -6.04
N ARG A 41 9.50 -5.20 -5.58
CA ARG A 41 10.97 -5.15 -5.53
C ARG A 41 11.59 -6.15 -4.56
N ARG A 42 10.95 -6.41 -3.41
CA ARG A 42 11.41 -7.42 -2.45
C ARG A 42 11.24 -8.83 -3.02
N SER A 43 10.08 -9.14 -3.59
CA SER A 43 9.81 -10.44 -4.21
C SER A 43 10.81 -10.77 -5.34
N ALA A 44 11.21 -9.78 -6.14
CA ALA A 44 12.22 -9.98 -7.19
C ALA A 44 13.62 -10.27 -6.62
N LYS A 45 13.97 -9.73 -5.45
CA LYS A 45 15.27 -9.96 -4.80
C LYS A 45 15.37 -11.31 -4.09
N ASP A 46 14.27 -11.77 -3.50
CA ASP A 46 14.23 -13.06 -2.77
C ASP A 46 14.37 -14.28 -3.70
N THR A 47 14.15 -14.12 -5.01
CA THR A 47 14.33 -15.19 -6.02
C THR A 47 15.80 -15.32 -6.50
N SER A 48 16.68 -14.40 -6.10
CA SER A 48 18.07 -14.33 -6.61
C SER A 48 19.14 -14.79 -5.59
N ALA A 49 18.76 -15.49 -4.53
CA ALA A 49 19.66 -16.07 -3.51
C ALA A 49 19.50 -17.59 -3.45
#